data_AF-A0A3Q7F328-F1
#
_entry.id   AF-A0A3Q7F328-F1
#
_cell.length_a   1.000
_cell.length_b   1.000
_cell.length_c   1.000
_cell.angle_alpha   90.00
_cell.angle_beta   90.00
_cell.angle_gamma   90.00
#
_symmetry.space_group_name_H-M   'P 1'
#
loop_
_entity.id
_entity.type
_entity.pdbx_description
1 polymer ?
#
loop_
_entity_poly.entity_id
_entity_poly.type
_entity_poly.pdbx_seq_one_letter_code
_entity_poly.pdbx_strand_id
1 'polypeptide(L)'
;MISISFSYRFIPLYEDAISIASFGAMMKGVLVSASAGNRGPSWGSLGNGSPWILCVASGYTDRTFAGTLNLGNGLKIRGWSLFPARAFVRDSLVIYSKTLATCMSDELLSQVPDPESTIIICDYNADEDGFGFSSQISHVEEARFKAGIFISEDPGVFRDASFSHPGVVIDKKEGKKVINYVKNSVAPTVTITFQETYVDGERPAPVLAGSSSRGPSRSYLGIAKPDIMAPGVLILAAVPPNLFSQSIQNIALATDYELKSGTSMAAPHAAGIAAMLKGAHPEWSPSAIRSAMMTTANHLNSAQKPIREDDNFVATPLDMGAGHVDPNRALDPGLVYDATPQDHINLICSMNFTEEQFKTFARSSASYDNCSNPSADLNYPSFIALYPFSLEENFTWLEQKFRRTLTNVGKGGATYKVQTETPKNSIVSVSPRTLVFKEKNDKQSYTLSIRSIGDSDQSRNVGSITWVEENGNHSVRSPIVISRIIDVWGSDD
;
A
#
# COMPACT_ATOMS: atom_id res chain seq x y z
N MET A 1 20.85 7.01 3.13
CA MET A 1 19.42 6.74 2.88
C MET A 1 18.61 7.91 3.41
N ILE A 2 17.57 8.34 2.69
CA ILE A 2 16.63 9.36 3.17
C ILE A 2 15.23 8.73 3.26
N SER A 3 14.49 9.06 4.31
CA SER A 3 13.08 8.68 4.49
C SER A 3 12.24 9.96 4.53
N ILE A 4 11.20 10.03 3.70
CA ILE A 4 10.27 11.17 3.68
C ILE A 4 8.82 10.70 3.59
N SER A 5 8.03 11.02 4.60
CA SER A 5 6.62 10.62 4.70
C SER A 5 5.67 11.77 4.34
N PHE A 6 6.02 12.52 3.31
CA PHE A 6 5.26 13.66 2.77
C PHE A 6 5.11 13.51 1.26
N SER A 7 4.05 14.06 0.69
CA SER A 7 3.81 14.04 -0.75
C SER A 7 3.05 15.29 -1.18
N TYR A 8 3.41 15.86 -2.32
CA TYR A 8 2.61 16.86 -3.03
C TYR A 8 1.91 16.19 -4.23
N ARG A 9 0.83 16.79 -4.72
CA ARG A 9 0.05 16.32 -5.88
C ARG A 9 -0.34 17.52 -6.73
N PHE A 10 -0.74 17.26 -7.98
CA PHE A 10 -1.25 18.25 -8.92
C PHE A 10 -0.23 19.31 -9.38
N ILE A 11 1.06 18.97 -9.30
CA ILE A 11 2.15 19.84 -9.76
C ILE A 11 3.04 19.06 -10.73
N PRO A 12 3.60 19.72 -11.77
CA PRO A 12 4.55 19.09 -12.68
C PRO A 12 5.85 18.75 -11.94
N LEU A 13 6.63 17.80 -12.50
CA LEU A 13 7.88 17.33 -11.87
C LEU A 13 8.85 18.48 -11.54
N TYR A 14 8.94 19.52 -12.39
CA TYR A 14 9.89 20.63 -12.23
C TYR A 14 9.46 21.64 -11.16
N GLU A 15 8.27 21.48 -10.57
CA GLU A 15 7.79 22.22 -9.39
C GLU A 15 7.72 21.33 -8.15
N ASP A 16 7.87 20.01 -8.30
CA ASP A 16 7.84 19.06 -7.19
C ASP A 16 9.15 19.10 -6.39
N ALA A 17 9.11 19.78 -5.25
CA ALA A 17 10.25 19.94 -4.35
C ALA A 17 10.86 18.60 -3.89
N ILE A 18 10.03 17.58 -3.64
CA ILE A 18 10.50 16.26 -3.20
C ILE A 18 11.19 15.57 -4.37
N SER A 19 10.60 15.63 -5.57
CA SER A 19 11.20 15.07 -6.77
C SER A 19 12.56 15.72 -7.08
N ILE A 20 12.64 17.05 -7.08
CA ILE A 20 13.86 17.82 -7.34
C ILE A 20 14.96 17.46 -6.33
N ALA A 21 14.65 17.46 -5.04
CA ALA A 21 15.62 17.12 -4.01
C ALA A 21 16.08 15.65 -4.11
N SER A 22 15.14 14.75 -4.41
CA SER A 22 15.43 13.32 -4.57
C SER A 22 16.29 13.02 -5.79
N PHE A 23 16.15 13.81 -6.87
CA PHE A 23 17.04 13.71 -8.02
C PHE A 23 18.48 14.02 -7.59
N GLY A 24 18.71 15.14 -6.91
CA GLY A 24 20.02 15.48 -6.36
C GLY A 24 20.60 14.39 -5.44
N ALA A 25 19.77 13.77 -4.61
CA ALA A 25 20.18 12.65 -3.76
C ALA A 25 20.62 11.42 -4.58
N MET A 26 19.84 11.05 -5.61
CA MET A 26 20.18 9.95 -6.54
C MET A 26 21.53 10.20 -7.24
N MET A 27 21.76 11.44 -7.70
CA MET A 27 23.02 11.85 -8.33
C MET A 27 24.23 11.72 -7.41
N LYS A 28 24.02 11.69 -6.09
CA LYS A 28 25.06 11.51 -5.06
C LYS A 28 25.05 10.12 -4.43
N GLY A 29 24.36 9.15 -5.03
CA GLY A 29 24.35 7.77 -4.54
C GLY A 29 23.51 7.56 -3.28
N VAL A 30 22.52 8.41 -3.03
CA VAL A 30 21.60 8.33 -1.88
C VAL A 30 20.20 7.99 -2.36
N LEU A 31 19.69 6.82 -2.00
CA LEU A 31 18.29 6.45 -2.26
C LEU A 31 17.34 7.18 -1.30
N VAL A 32 16.22 7.65 -1.84
CA VAL A 32 15.11 8.27 -1.11
C VAL A 32 13.92 7.32 -1.11
N SER A 33 13.46 6.95 0.09
CA SER A 33 12.20 6.24 0.32
C SER A 33 11.11 7.24 0.65
N ALA A 34 10.02 7.22 -0.12
CA ALA A 34 8.92 8.15 0.05
C ALA A 34 7.56 7.44 0.07
N SER A 35 6.63 7.97 0.85
CA SER A 35 5.26 7.45 0.92
C SER A 35 4.51 7.64 -0.40
N ALA A 36 3.72 6.65 -0.83
CA ALA A 36 2.91 6.79 -2.05
C ALA A 36 1.77 7.81 -1.89
N GLY A 37 1.28 8.02 -0.66
CA GLY A 37 0.12 8.85 -0.33
C GLY A 37 -1.06 8.03 0.19
N ASN A 38 -2.03 8.71 0.80
CA ASN A 38 -3.21 8.09 1.43
C ASN A 38 -4.52 8.55 0.76
N ARG A 39 -4.53 8.70 -0.57
CA ARG A 39 -5.66 9.19 -1.37
C ARG A 39 -6.22 8.12 -2.34
N GLY A 40 -5.90 6.86 -2.08
CA GLY A 40 -6.53 5.72 -2.75
C GLY A 40 -8.00 5.54 -2.31
N PRO A 41 -8.74 4.63 -2.96
CA PRO A 41 -8.27 3.65 -3.95
C PRO A 41 -8.29 4.17 -5.39
N SER A 42 -8.65 5.45 -5.62
CA SER A 42 -8.74 6.00 -6.98
C SER A 42 -7.41 5.90 -7.74
N TRP A 43 -7.52 5.57 -9.02
CA TRP A 43 -6.41 5.50 -9.98
C TRP A 43 -5.63 6.82 -10.08
N GLY A 44 -4.31 6.74 -10.27
CA GLY A 44 -3.45 7.93 -10.45
C GLY A 44 -3.45 8.88 -9.25
N SER A 45 -3.65 8.36 -8.04
CA SER A 45 -3.76 9.15 -6.81
C SER A 45 -2.44 9.32 -6.05
N LEU A 46 -1.37 8.64 -6.45
CA LEU A 46 -0.07 8.70 -5.78
C LEU A 46 0.71 9.99 -6.06
N GLY A 47 1.49 10.44 -5.07
CA GLY A 47 2.25 11.70 -5.10
C GLY A 47 3.71 11.55 -5.52
N ASN A 48 4.49 10.73 -4.79
CA ASN A 48 5.94 10.63 -4.96
C ASN A 48 6.38 9.65 -6.08
N GLY A 49 5.69 9.69 -7.22
CA GLY A 49 5.86 8.69 -8.29
C GLY A 49 7.06 8.89 -9.22
N SER A 50 8.12 9.56 -8.78
CA SER A 50 9.27 9.88 -9.64
C SER A 50 10.20 8.67 -9.89
N PRO A 51 10.85 8.57 -11.06
CA PRO A 51 11.75 7.46 -11.42
C PRO A 51 12.95 7.24 -10.50
N TRP A 52 13.40 8.25 -9.77
CA TRP A 52 14.56 8.18 -8.85
C TRP A 52 14.17 8.02 -7.37
N ILE A 53 12.87 7.88 -7.08
CA ILE A 53 12.33 7.67 -5.73
C ILE A 53 11.91 6.21 -5.58
N LEU A 54 12.13 5.62 -4.40
CA LEU A 54 11.46 4.40 -3.96
C LEU A 54 10.10 4.78 -3.34
N CYS A 55 9.02 4.59 -4.09
CA CYS A 55 7.65 4.95 -3.73
C CYS A 55 6.95 3.76 -3.06
N VAL A 56 6.50 3.95 -1.81
CA VAL A 56 6.11 2.85 -0.92
C VAL A 56 4.61 2.85 -0.61
N ALA A 57 3.94 1.74 -0.93
CA ALA A 57 2.55 1.46 -0.60
C ALA A 57 2.40 0.89 0.82
N SER A 58 1.19 1.02 1.38
CA SER A 58 0.87 0.60 2.75
C SER A 58 0.06 -0.70 2.77
N GLY A 59 0.56 -1.69 3.49
CA GLY A 59 -0.16 -2.94 3.77
C GLY A 59 -0.50 -3.14 5.26
N TYR A 60 -1.56 -3.91 5.50
CA TYR A 60 -1.89 -4.50 6.80
C TYR A 60 -0.88 -5.59 7.17
N THR A 61 -0.69 -5.79 8.46
CA THR A 61 0.02 -6.95 9.02
C THR A 61 -0.98 -8.05 9.39
N ASP A 62 -0.50 -9.15 9.96
CA ASP A 62 -1.31 -10.22 10.55
C ASP A 62 -1.84 -9.89 11.96
N ARG A 63 -1.47 -8.72 12.51
CA ARG A 63 -1.93 -8.27 13.82
C ARG A 63 -3.37 -7.78 13.80
N THR A 64 -4.15 -8.19 14.80
CA THR A 64 -5.49 -7.67 15.06
C THR A 64 -5.70 -7.32 16.53
N PHE A 65 -6.56 -6.34 16.80
CA PHE A 65 -6.93 -5.88 18.14
C PHE A 65 -8.38 -6.25 18.40
N ALA A 66 -8.67 -6.84 19.57
CA ALA A 66 -9.98 -7.41 19.82
C ALA A 66 -10.74 -6.77 20.97
N GLY A 67 -12.05 -6.70 20.74
CA GLY A 67 -13.07 -6.66 21.78
C GLY A 67 -13.76 -8.02 21.80
N THR A 68 -13.42 -8.90 22.74
CA THR A 68 -14.05 -10.24 22.76
C THR A 68 -15.45 -10.14 23.35
N LEU A 69 -16.45 -10.42 22.53
CA LEU A 69 -17.87 -10.35 22.84
C LEU A 69 -18.39 -11.73 23.28
N ASN A 70 -18.90 -11.84 24.51
CA ASN A 70 -19.54 -13.04 25.03
C ASN A 70 -21.01 -12.75 25.31
N LEU A 71 -21.91 -13.47 24.66
CA LEU A 71 -23.36 -13.36 24.88
C LEU A 71 -23.79 -14.26 26.03
N GLY A 72 -24.88 -13.91 26.72
CA GLY A 72 -25.44 -14.68 27.82
C GLY A 72 -25.89 -16.11 27.45
N ASN A 73 -26.04 -16.41 26.15
CA ASN A 73 -26.28 -17.77 25.64
C ASN A 73 -25.00 -18.59 25.40
N GLY A 74 -23.82 -18.06 25.75
CA GLY A 74 -22.52 -18.70 25.57
C GLY A 74 -21.88 -18.50 24.19
N LEU A 75 -22.52 -17.81 23.25
CA LEU A 75 -21.89 -17.47 21.97
C LEU A 75 -20.73 -16.49 22.20
N LYS A 76 -19.56 -16.84 21.69
CA LYS A 76 -18.34 -16.03 21.75
C LYS A 76 -17.94 -15.55 20.37
N ILE A 77 -17.66 -14.27 20.24
CA ILE A 77 -17.28 -13.59 19.01
C ILE A 77 -16.01 -12.78 19.26
N ARG A 78 -15.00 -12.94 18.41
CA ARG A 78 -13.81 -12.10 18.42
C ARG A 78 -14.05 -10.91 17.49
N GLY A 79 -14.66 -9.87 18.02
CA GLY A 79 -14.81 -8.61 17.30
C GLY A 79 -13.55 -7.75 17.39
N TRP A 80 -13.58 -6.60 16.73
CA TRP A 80 -12.49 -5.62 16.73
C TRP A 80 -12.76 -4.50 17.74
N SER A 81 -11.73 -4.12 18.51
CA SER A 81 -11.78 -2.96 19.40
C SER A 81 -10.40 -2.42 19.70
N LEU A 82 -10.30 -1.10 19.80
CA LEU A 82 -9.10 -0.38 20.23
C LEU A 82 -9.36 0.54 21.41
N PHE A 83 -10.47 0.34 22.13
CA PHE A 83 -10.78 1.16 23.31
C PHE A 83 -9.58 1.18 24.28
N PRO A 84 -9.03 2.35 24.63
CA PRO A 84 -7.69 2.46 25.21
C PRO A 84 -7.60 2.15 26.71
N ALA A 85 -8.67 1.62 27.32
CA ALA A 85 -8.70 1.25 28.72
C ALA A 85 -9.35 -0.13 28.95
N ARG A 86 -9.06 -0.72 30.12
CA ARG A 86 -9.69 -1.97 30.56
C ARG A 86 -11.10 -1.71 31.11
N ALA A 87 -12.02 -1.32 30.22
CA ALA A 87 -13.41 -1.07 30.59
C ALA A 87 -14.07 -2.31 31.22
N PHE A 88 -14.89 -2.07 32.25
CA PHE A 88 -15.69 -3.12 32.89
C PHE A 88 -17.09 -3.16 32.27
N VAL A 89 -17.26 -4.04 31.29
CA VAL A 89 -18.53 -4.33 30.61
C VAL A 89 -18.83 -5.82 30.80
N ARG A 90 -19.66 -6.13 31.79
CA ARG A 90 -19.93 -7.51 32.21
C ARG A 90 -21.43 -7.72 32.43
N ASP A 91 -21.94 -8.81 31.86
CA ASP A 91 -23.31 -9.31 32.04
C ASP A 91 -24.36 -8.19 31.94
N SER A 92 -24.12 -7.22 31.06
CA SER A 92 -24.91 -5.99 30.92
C SER A 92 -26.01 -6.17 29.89
N LEU A 93 -27.17 -5.53 30.08
CA LEU A 93 -28.30 -5.64 29.17
C LEU A 93 -27.93 -5.12 27.78
N VAL A 94 -28.34 -5.83 26.74
CA VAL A 94 -28.17 -5.40 25.35
C VAL A 94 -29.53 -5.17 24.69
N ILE A 95 -29.64 -4.10 23.91
CA ILE A 95 -30.86 -3.77 23.18
C ILE A 95 -30.60 -3.71 21.68
N TYR A 96 -31.64 -4.05 20.92
CA TYR A 96 -31.72 -3.81 19.49
C TYR A 96 -33.14 -3.38 19.14
N SER A 97 -33.26 -2.20 18.54
CA SER A 97 -34.51 -1.69 17.98
C SER A 97 -34.21 -1.15 16.60
N LYS A 98 -35.02 -1.50 15.60
CA LYS A 98 -34.85 -0.98 14.24
C LYS A 98 -34.90 0.56 14.19
N THR A 99 -35.66 1.19 15.09
CA THR A 99 -35.78 2.65 15.18
C THR A 99 -34.48 3.30 15.69
N LEU A 100 -33.71 2.60 16.53
CA LEU A 100 -32.47 3.11 17.13
C LEU A 100 -31.21 2.60 16.43
N ALA A 101 -31.36 1.57 15.59
CA ALA A 101 -30.28 0.79 15.00
C ALA A 101 -29.27 1.63 14.20
N THR A 102 -29.68 2.76 13.64
CA THR A 102 -28.74 3.65 12.94
C THR A 102 -27.70 4.26 13.89
N CYS A 103 -28.03 4.46 15.16
CA CYS A 103 -27.19 5.13 16.16
C CYS A 103 -26.69 6.51 15.72
N MET A 104 -27.56 7.30 15.09
CA MET A 104 -27.23 8.62 14.52
C MET A 104 -28.22 9.72 14.92
N SER A 105 -29.04 9.48 15.94
CA SER A 105 -30.04 10.45 16.39
C SER A 105 -29.99 10.58 17.90
N ASP A 106 -29.42 11.70 18.38
CA ASP A 106 -29.33 11.98 19.82
C ASP A 106 -30.71 12.02 20.47
N GLU A 107 -31.71 12.57 19.77
CA GLU A 107 -33.10 12.59 20.23
C GLU A 107 -33.62 11.18 20.51
N LEU A 108 -33.46 10.25 19.56
CA LEU A 108 -33.94 8.88 19.73
C LEU A 108 -33.12 8.11 20.78
N LEU A 109 -31.81 8.28 20.79
CA LEU A 109 -30.92 7.62 21.74
C LEU A 109 -31.17 8.08 23.18
N SER A 110 -31.47 9.37 23.39
CA SER A 110 -31.77 9.93 24.71
C SER A 110 -33.05 9.39 25.35
N GLN A 111 -33.93 8.75 24.58
CA GLN A 111 -35.17 8.14 25.07
C GLN A 111 -34.95 6.75 25.69
N VAL A 112 -33.76 6.17 25.56
CA VAL A 112 -33.46 4.86 26.15
C VAL A 112 -33.27 5.04 27.67
N PRO A 113 -34.03 4.31 28.51
CA PRO A 113 -33.85 4.36 29.95
C PRO A 113 -32.52 3.70 30.36
N ASP A 114 -31.88 4.27 31.39
CA ASP A 114 -30.65 3.77 32.00
C ASP A 114 -29.52 3.43 30.97
N PRO A 115 -29.16 4.37 30.07
CA PRO A 115 -28.19 4.11 29.01
C PRO A 115 -26.82 3.71 29.60
N GLU A 116 -26.44 4.26 30.74
CA GLU A 116 -25.18 3.97 31.45
C GLU A 116 -25.04 2.50 31.89
N SER A 117 -26.13 1.73 31.89
CA SER A 117 -26.16 0.29 32.19
C SER A 117 -26.50 -0.60 30.98
N THR A 118 -26.78 0.02 29.83
CA THR A 118 -27.32 -0.63 28.64
C THR A 118 -26.32 -0.59 27.49
N ILE A 119 -26.28 -1.66 26.71
CA ILE A 119 -25.46 -1.78 25.50
C ILE A 119 -26.37 -1.70 24.29
N ILE A 120 -26.01 -0.88 23.31
CA ILE A 120 -26.80 -0.72 22.09
C ILE A 120 -26.13 -1.42 20.90
N ILE A 121 -26.93 -2.09 20.07
CA ILE A 121 -26.49 -2.61 18.78
C ILE A 121 -26.77 -1.57 17.70
N CYS A 122 -25.70 -1.15 17.03
CA CYS A 122 -25.70 -0.24 15.91
C CYS A 122 -25.53 -1.04 14.61
N ASP A 123 -26.51 -0.92 13.74
CA ASP A 123 -26.68 -1.66 12.49
C ASP A 123 -26.96 -0.61 11.40
N TYR A 124 -25.89 -0.19 10.72
CA TYR A 124 -25.98 0.77 9.63
C TYR A 124 -25.72 0.07 8.30
N ASN A 125 -26.67 0.18 7.38
CA ASN A 125 -26.46 -0.24 6.01
C ASN A 125 -25.59 0.82 5.33
N ALA A 126 -24.36 0.45 5.01
CA ALA A 126 -23.36 1.27 4.31
C ALA A 126 -23.74 1.70 2.87
N ASP A 127 -25.01 1.58 2.47
CA ASP A 127 -25.49 1.95 1.13
C ASP A 127 -25.88 3.43 1.04
N GLU A 128 -25.91 4.16 2.16
CA GLU A 128 -26.11 5.61 2.22
C GLU A 128 -24.90 6.24 2.93
N ASP A 129 -24.13 7.07 2.22
CA ASP A 129 -23.22 8.11 2.74
C ASP A 129 -22.24 7.80 3.90
N GLY A 130 -21.24 6.95 3.66
CA GLY A 130 -19.80 7.19 3.96
C GLY A 130 -19.29 7.61 5.36
N PHE A 131 -20.12 7.78 6.38
CA PHE A 131 -19.77 8.33 7.70
C PHE A 131 -20.27 7.47 8.88
N GLY A 132 -20.36 6.14 8.69
CA GLY A 132 -21.02 5.21 9.63
C GLY A 132 -20.39 5.15 11.03
N PHE A 133 -19.30 4.40 11.18
CA PHE A 133 -18.78 4.02 12.51
C PHE A 133 -18.35 5.20 13.39
N SER A 134 -17.58 6.15 12.85
CA SER A 134 -17.07 7.29 13.63
C SER A 134 -18.20 8.19 14.12
N SER A 135 -19.27 8.34 13.34
CA SER A 135 -20.45 9.07 13.78
C SER A 135 -21.21 8.27 14.83
N GLN A 136 -21.44 6.97 14.59
CA GLN A 136 -22.15 6.10 15.53
C GLN A 136 -21.50 6.06 16.91
N ILE A 137 -20.19 5.89 16.99
CA ILE A 137 -19.50 5.80 18.28
C ILE A 137 -19.63 7.12 19.06
N SER A 138 -19.58 8.27 18.38
CA SER A 138 -19.79 9.58 19.02
C SER A 138 -21.20 9.74 19.58
N HIS A 139 -22.25 9.37 18.83
CA HIS A 139 -23.63 9.47 19.34
C HIS A 139 -23.89 8.49 20.50
N VAL A 140 -23.29 7.29 20.44
CA VAL A 140 -23.36 6.30 21.53
C VAL A 140 -22.64 6.80 22.80
N GLU A 141 -21.52 7.49 22.62
CA GLU A 141 -20.76 8.15 23.68
C GLU A 141 -21.56 9.31 24.31
N GLU A 142 -22.11 10.20 23.49
CA GLU A 142 -22.90 11.36 23.92
C GLU A 142 -24.17 10.95 24.68
N ALA A 143 -24.84 9.89 24.22
CA ALA A 143 -25.98 9.28 24.91
C ALA A 143 -25.59 8.46 26.16
N ARG A 144 -24.29 8.34 26.46
CA ARG A 144 -23.72 7.67 27.64
C ARG A 144 -24.11 6.20 27.77
N PHE A 145 -24.22 5.48 26.65
CA PHE A 145 -24.44 4.04 26.73
C PHE A 145 -23.31 3.35 27.48
N LYS A 146 -23.55 2.17 28.08
CA LYS A 146 -22.49 1.38 28.71
C LYS A 146 -21.41 0.96 27.71
N ALA A 147 -21.86 0.55 26.52
CA ALA A 147 -21.02 0.23 25.37
C ALA A 147 -21.85 0.17 24.07
N GLY A 148 -21.17 0.12 22.91
CA GLY A 148 -21.78 -0.16 21.61
C GLY A 148 -21.32 -1.48 20.99
N ILE A 149 -22.22 -2.16 20.27
CA ILE A 149 -21.89 -3.24 19.32
C ILE A 149 -22.17 -2.70 17.92
N PHE A 150 -21.12 -2.49 17.14
CA PHE A 150 -21.20 -1.88 15.82
C PHE A 150 -21.07 -2.94 14.74
N ILE A 151 -22.04 -3.04 13.85
CA ILE A 151 -22.01 -3.95 12.70
C ILE A 151 -21.41 -3.18 11.53
N SER A 152 -20.16 -3.50 11.16
CA SER A 152 -19.46 -2.82 10.07
C SER A 152 -18.45 -3.74 9.40
N GLU A 153 -18.39 -3.62 8.07
CA GLU A 153 -17.35 -4.22 7.22
C GLU A 153 -16.53 -3.13 6.50
N ASP A 154 -16.72 -1.86 6.89
CA ASP A 154 -15.96 -0.73 6.32
C ASP A 154 -14.47 -0.90 6.64
N PRO A 155 -13.60 -1.04 5.62
CA PRO A 155 -12.17 -1.12 5.82
C PRO A 155 -11.56 0.06 6.58
N GLY A 156 -12.19 1.24 6.54
CA GLY A 156 -11.79 2.44 7.26
C GLY A 156 -11.67 2.23 8.76
N VAL A 157 -12.59 1.45 9.34
CA VAL A 157 -12.63 1.14 10.78
C VAL A 157 -11.32 0.47 11.23
N PHE A 158 -10.83 -0.48 10.45
CA PHE A 158 -9.64 -1.28 10.82
C PHE A 158 -8.31 -0.55 10.58
N ARG A 159 -8.33 0.71 10.13
CA ARG A 159 -7.14 1.56 9.95
C ARG A 159 -7.06 2.67 10.98
N ASP A 160 -8.14 2.99 11.68
CA ASP A 160 -8.17 4.04 12.69
C ASP A 160 -7.91 3.46 14.08
N ALA A 161 -7.13 4.18 14.88
CA ALA A 161 -6.92 3.85 16.28
C ALA A 161 -7.97 4.51 17.19
N SER A 162 -8.76 5.45 16.66
CA SER A 162 -9.79 6.17 17.40
C SER A 162 -10.92 5.23 17.85
N PHE A 163 -11.09 5.12 19.16
CA PHE A 163 -12.13 4.31 19.78
C PHE A 163 -12.49 4.96 21.13
N SER A 164 -13.27 6.04 21.09
CA SER A 164 -13.47 6.97 22.22
C SER A 164 -14.35 6.43 23.35
N HIS A 165 -15.12 5.37 23.07
CA HIS A 165 -16.11 4.81 23.99
C HIS A 165 -16.09 3.27 23.97
N PRO A 166 -16.39 2.56 25.08
CA PRO A 166 -16.37 1.10 25.09
C PRO A 166 -17.26 0.50 24.00
N GLY A 167 -16.73 -0.46 23.25
CA GLY A 167 -17.51 -1.14 22.24
C GLY A 167 -16.72 -2.12 21.39
N VAL A 168 -17.43 -2.81 20.50
CA VAL A 168 -16.87 -3.83 19.62
C VAL A 168 -17.46 -3.71 18.23
N VAL A 169 -16.62 -3.84 17.22
CA VAL A 169 -17.03 -3.93 15.81
C VAL A 169 -17.07 -5.39 15.39
N ILE A 170 -18.16 -5.82 14.75
CA ILE A 170 -18.36 -7.18 14.24
C ILE A 170 -18.83 -7.15 12.79
N ASP A 171 -18.60 -8.24 12.06
CA ASP A 171 -19.02 -8.33 10.65
C ASP A 171 -20.55 -8.52 10.50
N LYS A 172 -21.08 -8.43 9.27
CA LYS A 172 -22.53 -8.55 9.04
C LYS A 172 -23.07 -9.95 9.38
N LYS A 173 -22.25 -11.00 9.25
CA LYS A 173 -22.64 -12.39 9.54
C LYS A 173 -22.76 -12.59 11.05
N GLU A 174 -21.83 -12.05 11.81
CA GLU A 174 -21.82 -12.04 13.27
C GLU A 174 -22.94 -11.16 13.82
N GLY A 175 -23.14 -9.96 13.26
CA GLY A 175 -24.23 -9.05 13.59
C GLY A 175 -25.61 -9.70 13.54
N LYS A 176 -25.89 -10.49 12.49
CA LYS A 176 -27.13 -11.27 12.37
C LYS A 176 -27.32 -12.25 13.53
N LYS A 177 -26.26 -12.92 13.99
CA LYS A 177 -26.32 -13.85 15.12
C LYS A 177 -26.63 -13.11 16.42
N VAL A 178 -25.99 -11.96 16.63
CA VAL A 178 -26.19 -11.13 17.83
C VAL A 178 -27.62 -10.58 17.87
N ILE A 179 -28.11 -10.00 16.77
CA ILE A 179 -29.49 -9.51 16.68
C ILE A 179 -30.50 -10.63 16.92
N ASN A 180 -30.26 -11.82 16.36
CA ASN A 180 -31.14 -12.97 16.57
C ASN A 180 -31.15 -13.44 18.03
N TYR A 181 -30.01 -13.40 18.73
CA TYR A 181 -29.96 -13.68 20.17
C TYR A 181 -30.81 -12.69 20.96
N VAL A 182 -30.67 -11.39 20.69
CA VAL A 182 -31.39 -10.32 21.39
C VAL A 182 -32.91 -10.44 21.21
N LYS A 183 -33.37 -10.69 19.98
CA LYS A 183 -34.82 -10.81 19.68
C LYS A 183 -35.49 -12.02 20.33
N ASN A 184 -34.75 -13.08 20.61
CA ASN A 184 -35.27 -14.34 21.14
C ASN A 184 -35.04 -14.50 22.65
N SER A 185 -34.66 -13.43 23.35
CA SER A 185 -34.32 -13.45 24.78
C SER A 185 -35.13 -12.40 25.54
N VAL A 186 -35.58 -12.72 26.75
CA VAL A 186 -36.40 -11.81 27.60
C VAL A 186 -35.55 -10.78 28.36
N ALA A 187 -34.26 -11.07 28.57
CA ALA A 187 -33.28 -10.14 29.17
C ALA A 187 -31.87 -10.49 28.64
N PRO A 188 -31.57 -10.23 27.37
CA PRO A 188 -30.28 -10.58 26.79
C PRO A 188 -29.15 -9.78 27.43
N THR A 189 -28.06 -10.47 27.76
CA THR A 189 -26.87 -9.88 28.37
C THR A 189 -25.63 -10.14 27.52
N VAL A 190 -24.66 -9.24 27.62
CA VAL A 190 -23.35 -9.40 26.97
C VAL A 190 -22.22 -8.93 27.90
N THR A 191 -21.05 -9.52 27.68
CA THR A 191 -19.77 -9.15 28.28
C THR A 191 -18.79 -8.81 27.16
N ILE A 192 -18.03 -7.72 27.30
CA ILE A 192 -16.98 -7.32 26.35
C ILE A 192 -15.66 -7.18 27.10
N THR A 193 -14.60 -7.82 26.61
CA THR A 193 -13.23 -7.66 27.12
C THR A 193 -12.36 -6.92 26.11
N PHE A 194 -11.41 -6.12 26.61
CA PHE A 194 -10.62 -5.15 25.83
C PHE A 194 -9.11 -5.35 26.06
N GLN A 195 -8.30 -4.60 25.32
CA GLN A 195 -6.83 -4.64 25.38
C GLN A 195 -6.25 -6.00 25.00
N GLU A 196 -6.90 -6.67 24.05
CA GLU A 196 -6.47 -7.94 23.49
C GLU A 196 -5.80 -7.71 22.13
N THR A 197 -4.64 -8.31 21.92
CA THR A 197 -3.91 -8.27 20.64
C THR A 197 -3.57 -9.68 20.21
N TYR A 198 -3.86 -10.02 18.96
CA TYR A 198 -3.61 -11.35 18.40
C TYR A 198 -2.68 -11.25 17.19
N VAL A 199 -1.79 -12.24 17.08
CA VAL A 199 -0.90 -12.50 15.94
C VAL A 199 -0.91 -14.01 15.72
N ASP A 200 -2.06 -14.53 15.30
CA ASP A 200 -2.33 -15.97 15.21
C ASP A 200 -2.51 -16.47 13.76
N GLY A 201 -2.39 -15.57 12.78
CA GLY A 201 -2.47 -15.91 11.37
C GLY A 201 -3.86 -16.30 10.88
N GLU A 202 -4.93 -16.06 11.67
CA GLU A 202 -6.30 -16.37 11.26
C GLU A 202 -6.72 -15.61 9.99
N ARG A 203 -6.19 -14.40 9.78
CA ARG A 203 -6.42 -13.59 8.58
C ARG A 203 -5.18 -13.60 7.70
N PRO A 204 -5.28 -13.95 6.40
CA PRO A 204 -4.16 -13.87 5.48
C PRO A 204 -3.61 -12.44 5.41
N ALA A 205 -2.29 -12.30 5.52
CA ALA A 205 -1.59 -11.03 5.47
C ALA A 205 -0.33 -11.15 4.59
N PRO A 206 0.16 -10.06 3.98
CA PRO A 206 -0.42 -8.72 4.02
C PRO A 206 -1.67 -8.58 3.14
N VAL A 207 -2.41 -7.51 3.41
CA VAL A 207 -3.50 -6.98 2.58
C VAL A 207 -3.12 -5.54 2.25
N LEU A 208 -3.42 -5.04 1.06
CA LEU A 208 -3.21 -3.63 0.73
C LEU A 208 -4.25 -2.76 1.44
N ALA A 209 -3.82 -1.65 2.04
CA ALA A 209 -4.73 -0.64 2.57
C ALA A 209 -5.48 0.09 1.45
N GLY A 210 -6.81 0.16 1.54
CA GLY A 210 -7.66 0.80 0.53
C GLY A 210 -7.31 2.28 0.32
N SER A 211 -6.92 2.96 1.40
CA SER A 211 -6.46 4.36 1.34
C SER A 211 -5.08 4.53 0.69
N SER A 212 -4.27 3.47 0.54
CA SER A 212 -2.95 3.56 -0.11
C SER A 212 -3.12 4.06 -1.54
N SER A 213 -2.47 5.17 -1.89
CA SER A 213 -2.60 5.78 -3.22
C SER A 213 -2.10 4.86 -4.34
N ARG A 214 -2.76 4.95 -5.51
CA ARG A 214 -2.55 4.06 -6.66
C ARG A 214 -1.86 4.75 -7.83
N GLY A 215 -1.18 3.96 -8.65
CA GLY A 215 -0.64 4.36 -9.94
C GLY A 215 -1.68 4.39 -11.06
N PRO A 216 -1.26 4.59 -12.31
CA PRO A 216 0.11 4.97 -12.70
C PRO A 216 0.49 6.37 -12.18
N SER A 217 1.78 6.70 -12.17
CA SER A 217 2.21 8.02 -11.67
C SER A 217 1.80 9.12 -12.65
N ARG A 218 0.98 10.07 -12.17
CA ARG A 218 0.68 11.31 -12.91
C ARG A 218 1.85 12.31 -12.94
N SER A 219 2.96 12.01 -12.26
CA SER A 219 4.23 12.75 -12.42
C SER A 219 5.02 12.23 -13.61
N TYR A 220 5.03 10.91 -13.84
CA TYR A 220 5.66 10.28 -15.00
C TYR A 220 5.07 8.89 -15.27
N LEU A 221 4.30 8.75 -16.35
CA LEU A 221 3.60 7.50 -16.66
C LEU A 221 4.53 6.37 -17.14
N GLY A 222 5.71 6.69 -17.68
CA GLY A 222 6.58 5.73 -18.35
C GLY A 222 7.19 4.66 -17.44
N ILE A 223 7.07 4.80 -16.11
CA ILE A 223 7.55 3.83 -15.12
C ILE A 223 6.41 3.50 -14.15
N ALA A 224 6.19 2.21 -13.91
CA ALA A 224 5.15 1.73 -12.99
C ALA A 224 5.43 2.20 -11.56
N LYS A 225 4.37 2.65 -10.87
CA LYS A 225 4.38 3.05 -9.46
C LYS A 225 3.10 2.58 -8.76
N PRO A 226 3.11 2.32 -7.44
CA PRO A 226 4.26 2.38 -6.52
C PRO A 226 5.29 1.28 -6.80
N ASP A 227 6.44 1.31 -6.12
CA ASP A 227 7.52 0.34 -6.36
C ASP A 227 7.36 -0.92 -5.52
N ILE A 228 6.98 -0.76 -4.26
CA ILE A 228 6.94 -1.83 -3.27
C ILE A 228 5.90 -1.53 -2.19
N MET A 229 5.42 -2.56 -1.50
CA MET A 229 4.56 -2.44 -0.34
C MET A 229 5.30 -2.83 0.95
N ALA A 230 5.02 -2.11 2.03
CA ALA A 230 5.55 -2.40 3.36
C ALA A 230 4.45 -2.25 4.44
N PRO A 231 4.68 -2.74 5.67
CA PRO A 231 3.74 -2.57 6.78
C PRO A 231 3.44 -1.09 7.04
N GLY A 232 2.17 -0.71 7.02
CA GLY A 232 1.77 0.69 7.22
C GLY A 232 0.45 0.89 7.94
N VAL A 233 -0.31 -0.16 8.27
CA VAL A 233 -1.56 -0.01 9.03
C VAL A 233 -1.34 -0.32 10.50
N LEU A 234 -1.82 0.60 11.35
CA LEU A 234 -1.79 0.54 12.81
C LEU A 234 -0.40 0.14 13.32
N ILE A 235 0.66 0.80 12.87
CA ILE A 235 2.04 0.57 13.31
C ILE A 235 2.26 1.29 14.65
N LEU A 236 2.86 0.59 15.62
CA LEU A 236 3.22 1.17 16.92
C LEU A 236 4.58 1.87 16.80
N ALA A 237 4.64 3.16 17.12
CA ALA A 237 5.88 3.93 17.10
C ALA A 237 5.90 4.99 18.19
N ALA A 238 7.08 5.53 18.50
CA ALA A 238 7.24 6.56 19.50
C ALA A 238 6.56 7.88 19.07
N VAL A 239 5.95 8.57 20.03
CA VAL A 239 5.34 9.90 19.87
C VAL A 239 5.75 10.78 21.07
N PRO A 240 5.83 12.11 20.93
CA PRO A 240 6.11 12.96 22.08
C PRO A 240 5.04 12.80 23.18
N PRO A 241 5.45 12.57 24.45
CA PRO A 241 4.53 12.16 25.53
C PRO A 241 3.61 13.28 26.04
N ASN A 242 3.77 14.49 25.54
CA ASN A 242 3.01 15.67 25.91
C ASN A 242 2.01 16.10 24.82
N LEU A 243 1.85 15.32 23.75
CA LEU A 243 0.87 15.56 22.70
C LEU A 243 -0.39 14.72 22.93
N PHE A 244 -1.51 15.25 22.45
CA PHE A 244 -2.76 14.49 22.37
C PHE A 244 -2.57 13.27 21.46
N SER A 245 -2.98 12.10 21.94
CA SER A 245 -3.01 10.87 21.15
C SER A 245 -4.44 10.38 20.91
N GLN A 246 -5.22 10.21 21.98
CA GLN A 246 -6.59 9.72 21.92
C GLN A 246 -7.44 10.38 23.00
N SER A 247 -8.76 10.16 22.96
CA SER A 247 -9.67 10.53 24.02
C SER A 247 -10.45 9.33 24.54
N ILE A 248 -10.76 9.36 25.83
CA ILE A 248 -11.89 8.59 26.41
C ILE A 248 -12.89 9.63 26.85
N GLN A 249 -14.03 9.70 26.16
CA GLN A 249 -14.99 10.77 26.41
C GLN A 249 -14.31 12.15 26.31
N ASN A 250 -14.49 13.01 27.31
CA ASN A 250 -13.85 14.32 27.41
C ASN A 250 -12.42 14.28 27.98
N ILE A 251 -11.84 13.10 28.20
CA ILE A 251 -10.51 12.93 28.79
C ILE A 251 -9.48 12.74 27.66
N ALA A 252 -8.66 13.75 27.44
CA ALA A 252 -7.50 13.66 26.55
C ALA A 252 -6.41 12.76 27.14
N LEU A 253 -5.91 11.84 26.33
CA LEU A 253 -4.83 10.93 26.67
C LEU A 253 -3.55 11.30 25.91
N ALA A 254 -2.42 11.07 26.56
CA ALA A 254 -1.09 11.13 25.98
C ALA A 254 -0.37 9.79 26.22
N THR A 255 0.63 9.49 25.41
CA THR A 255 1.35 8.21 25.43
C THR A 255 2.78 8.41 24.92
N ASP A 256 3.70 7.53 25.32
CA ASP A 256 5.04 7.46 24.72
C ASP A 256 5.03 6.76 23.34
N TYR A 257 4.03 5.91 23.09
CA TYR A 257 3.89 5.12 21.87
C TYR A 257 2.45 5.10 21.37
N GLU A 258 2.27 5.31 20.08
CA GLU A 258 0.97 5.41 19.43
C GLU A 258 0.86 4.49 18.21
N LEU A 259 -0.35 3.96 17.97
CA LEU A 259 -0.70 3.26 16.74
C LEU A 259 -1.10 4.28 15.66
N LYS A 260 -0.40 4.30 14.54
CA LYS A 260 -0.75 5.14 13.38
C LYS A 260 -0.79 4.33 12.09
N SER A 261 -1.59 4.81 11.14
CA SER A 261 -1.77 4.19 9.84
C SER A 261 -1.40 5.12 8.70
N GLY A 262 -0.91 4.54 7.60
CA GLY A 262 -0.69 5.20 6.33
C GLY A 262 0.63 4.80 5.68
N THR A 263 0.78 5.21 4.42
CA THR A 263 2.05 5.08 3.68
C THR A 263 3.20 5.82 4.37
N SER A 264 2.88 6.79 5.23
CA SER A 264 3.81 7.47 6.13
C SER A 264 4.53 6.54 7.12
N MET A 265 3.91 5.41 7.48
CA MET A 265 4.49 4.37 8.33
C MET A 265 5.18 3.29 7.49
N ALA A 266 4.76 3.08 6.25
CA ALA A 266 5.38 2.12 5.33
C ALA A 266 6.74 2.60 4.78
N ALA A 267 6.85 3.87 4.39
CA ALA A 267 8.08 4.47 3.86
C ALA A 267 9.32 4.29 4.77
N PRO A 268 9.27 4.52 6.10
CA PRO A 268 10.42 4.31 6.97
C PRO A 268 10.81 2.83 7.12
N HIS A 269 9.89 1.87 7.01
CA HIS A 269 10.26 0.45 6.96
C HIS A 269 11.14 0.15 5.75
N ALA A 270 10.70 0.59 4.56
CA ALA A 270 11.48 0.43 3.33
C ALA A 270 12.82 1.17 3.40
N ALA A 271 12.87 2.36 4.01
CA ALA A 271 14.10 3.13 4.20
C ALA A 271 15.10 2.39 5.10
N GLY A 272 14.63 1.80 6.20
CA GLY A 272 15.45 1.01 7.12
C GLY A 272 16.00 -0.25 6.45
N ILE A 273 15.18 -0.97 5.69
CA ILE A 273 15.62 -2.15 4.92
C ILE A 273 16.68 -1.75 3.89
N ALA A 274 16.43 -0.70 3.12
CA ALA A 274 17.41 -0.20 2.15
C ALA A 274 18.72 0.26 2.81
N ALA A 275 18.68 0.82 4.03
CA ALA A 275 19.88 1.17 4.79
C ALA A 275 20.66 -0.06 5.22
N MET A 276 19.99 -1.13 5.68
CA MET A 276 20.64 -2.39 6.01
C MET A 276 21.27 -3.04 4.78
N LEU A 277 20.58 -3.02 3.62
CA LEU A 277 21.14 -3.50 2.36
C LEU A 277 22.37 -2.69 1.94
N LYS A 278 22.35 -1.37 2.09
CA LYS A 278 23.54 -0.52 1.86
C LYS A 278 24.68 -0.84 2.83
N GLY A 279 24.39 -1.20 4.08
CA GLY A 279 25.39 -1.63 5.04
C GLY A 279 26.00 -2.99 4.69
N ALA A 280 25.19 -3.93 4.19
CA ALA A 280 25.64 -5.25 3.76
C ALA A 280 26.40 -5.23 2.42
N HIS A 281 26.00 -4.32 1.51
CA HIS A 281 26.60 -4.11 0.19
C HIS A 281 26.98 -2.64 -0.03
N PRO A 282 28.08 -2.15 0.59
CA PRO A 282 28.46 -0.73 0.56
C PRO A 282 28.67 -0.16 -0.84
N GLU A 283 28.99 -1.00 -1.83
CA GLU A 283 29.22 -0.64 -3.22
C GLU A 283 27.93 -0.48 -4.04
N TRP A 284 26.80 -1.01 -3.58
CA TRP A 284 25.56 -0.98 -4.37
C TRP A 284 25.05 0.44 -4.56
N SER A 285 24.64 0.76 -5.79
CA SER A 285 23.98 2.01 -6.12
C SER A 285 22.57 2.08 -5.47
N PRO A 286 21.97 3.27 -5.37
CA PRO A 286 20.55 3.42 -5.05
C PRO A 286 19.63 2.53 -5.90
N SER A 287 19.91 2.41 -7.20
CA SER A 287 19.11 1.64 -8.15
C SER A 287 19.27 0.13 -7.93
N ALA A 288 20.48 -0.34 -7.61
CA ALA A 288 20.73 -1.73 -7.26
C ALA A 288 20.02 -2.14 -5.97
N ILE A 289 20.01 -1.28 -4.94
CA ILE A 289 19.26 -1.51 -3.69
C ILE A 289 17.77 -1.59 -3.94
N ARG A 290 17.21 -0.61 -4.68
CA ARG A 290 15.79 -0.65 -5.08
C ARG A 290 15.48 -1.92 -5.87
N SER A 291 16.34 -2.28 -6.83
CA SER A 291 16.18 -3.49 -7.62
C SER A 291 16.13 -4.72 -6.73
N ALA A 292 17.06 -4.89 -5.80
CA ALA A 292 17.11 -6.02 -4.90
C ALA A 292 15.80 -6.14 -4.10
N MET A 293 15.31 -5.03 -3.54
CA MET A 293 14.05 -5.02 -2.79
C MET A 293 12.84 -5.37 -3.66
N MET A 294 12.78 -4.87 -4.89
CA MET A 294 11.64 -5.11 -5.79
C MET A 294 11.64 -6.52 -6.35
N THR A 295 12.78 -7.02 -6.85
CA THR A 295 12.81 -8.32 -7.55
C THR A 295 12.66 -9.52 -6.63
N THR A 296 12.86 -9.32 -5.33
CA THR A 296 12.66 -10.33 -4.30
C THR A 296 11.38 -10.14 -3.49
N ALA A 297 10.61 -9.08 -3.76
CA ALA A 297 9.35 -8.83 -3.08
C ALA A 297 8.36 -9.98 -3.26
N ASN A 298 7.57 -10.24 -2.22
CA ASN A 298 6.55 -11.28 -2.25
C ASN A 298 5.22 -10.72 -2.74
N HIS A 299 4.72 -11.24 -3.86
CA HIS A 299 3.43 -10.87 -4.43
C HIS A 299 2.27 -11.70 -3.86
N LEU A 300 2.57 -12.66 -2.96
CA LEU A 300 1.62 -13.54 -2.29
C LEU A 300 1.52 -13.19 -0.80
N ASN A 301 0.38 -13.49 -0.21
CA ASN A 301 0.15 -13.41 1.23
C ASN A 301 0.55 -14.72 1.95
N SER A 302 0.38 -14.75 3.26
CA SER A 302 0.68 -15.90 4.12
C SER A 302 -0.07 -17.19 3.74
N ALA A 303 -1.20 -17.07 3.05
CA ALA A 303 -1.97 -18.20 2.51
C ALA A 303 -1.51 -18.65 1.10
N GLN A 304 -0.36 -18.14 0.61
CA GLN A 304 0.19 -18.39 -0.73
C GLN A 304 -0.79 -18.01 -1.85
N LYS A 305 -1.63 -17.00 -1.61
CA LYS A 305 -2.55 -16.43 -2.60
C LYS A 305 -2.08 -15.03 -2.99
N PRO A 306 -2.42 -14.55 -4.20
CA PRO A 306 -2.15 -13.16 -4.58
C PRO A 306 -2.65 -12.20 -3.50
N ILE A 307 -1.82 -11.22 -3.17
CA ILE A 307 -2.17 -10.16 -2.22
C ILE A 307 -3.43 -9.47 -2.71
N ARG A 308 -4.33 -9.16 -1.78
CA ARG A 308 -5.60 -8.50 -2.04
C ARG A 308 -5.64 -7.13 -1.41
N GLU A 309 -6.56 -6.33 -1.91
CA GLU A 309 -7.04 -5.10 -1.32
C GLU A 309 -8.06 -5.39 -0.22
N ASP A 310 -8.35 -4.40 0.63
CA ASP A 310 -9.33 -4.55 1.71
C ASP A 310 -10.80 -4.55 1.23
N ASP A 311 -11.06 -4.20 -0.04
CA ASP A 311 -12.32 -4.46 -0.75
C ASP A 311 -12.35 -5.82 -1.49
N ASN A 312 -11.31 -6.64 -1.25
CA ASN A 312 -11.15 -8.01 -1.74
C ASN A 312 -10.76 -8.16 -3.22
N PHE A 313 -10.44 -7.09 -3.96
CA PHE A 313 -9.81 -7.23 -5.28
C PHE A 313 -8.35 -7.70 -5.18
N VAL A 314 -7.84 -8.31 -6.25
CA VAL A 314 -6.42 -8.71 -6.31
C VAL A 314 -5.58 -7.45 -6.58
N ALA A 315 -4.60 -7.19 -5.72
CA ALA A 315 -3.73 -6.03 -5.85
C ALA A 315 -2.85 -6.17 -7.11
N THR A 316 -2.82 -5.11 -7.89
CA THR A 316 -2.02 -4.98 -9.11
C THR A 316 -0.66 -4.34 -8.82
N PRO A 317 0.28 -4.34 -9.78
CA PRO A 317 1.51 -3.56 -9.67
C PRO A 317 1.28 -2.05 -9.52
N LEU A 318 0.11 -1.53 -9.90
CA LEU A 318 -0.23 -0.12 -9.71
C LEU A 318 -0.80 0.14 -8.30
N ASP A 319 -1.00 -0.90 -7.51
CA ASP A 319 -1.47 -0.82 -6.14
C ASP A 319 -0.35 -1.10 -5.12
N MET A 320 0.44 -2.15 -5.37
CA MET A 320 1.49 -2.62 -4.44
C MET A 320 2.90 -2.68 -5.05
N GLY A 321 3.07 -2.30 -6.31
CA GLY A 321 4.35 -2.44 -7.00
C GLY A 321 4.74 -3.90 -7.20
N ALA A 322 5.99 -4.24 -6.87
CA ALA A 322 6.47 -5.61 -7.01
C ALA A 322 5.87 -6.60 -5.99
N GLY A 323 5.33 -6.10 -4.87
CA GLY A 323 4.77 -6.89 -3.79
C GLY A 323 5.21 -6.38 -2.40
N HIS A 324 5.00 -7.19 -1.38
CA HIS A 324 5.45 -6.93 -0.02
C HIS A 324 6.97 -7.14 0.11
N VAL A 325 7.64 -6.24 0.81
CA VAL A 325 9.10 -6.33 1.00
C VAL A 325 9.51 -7.62 1.73
N ASP A 326 10.56 -8.27 1.22
CA ASP A 326 11.22 -9.42 1.85
C ASP A 326 12.70 -9.06 2.10
N PRO A 327 13.05 -8.61 3.33
CA PRO A 327 14.39 -8.13 3.63
C PRO A 327 15.47 -9.20 3.46
N ASN A 328 15.15 -10.46 3.81
CA ASN A 328 16.13 -11.53 3.81
C ASN A 328 16.45 -11.98 2.38
N ARG A 329 15.44 -12.12 1.52
CA ARG A 329 15.70 -12.40 0.10
C ARG A 329 16.39 -11.23 -0.60
N ALA A 330 16.06 -9.99 -0.24
CA ALA A 330 16.69 -8.80 -0.83
C ALA A 330 18.20 -8.71 -0.53
N LEU A 331 18.69 -9.40 0.51
CA LEU A 331 20.11 -9.46 0.85
C LEU A 331 20.94 -10.19 -0.22
N ASP A 332 20.37 -11.21 -0.88
CA ASP A 332 21.02 -11.97 -1.94
C ASP A 332 20.05 -12.17 -3.11
N PRO A 333 19.85 -11.14 -3.96
CA PRO A 333 18.84 -11.15 -5.01
C PRO A 333 19.30 -11.94 -6.26
N GLY A 334 20.56 -12.37 -6.33
CA GLY A 334 21.17 -12.99 -7.52
C GLY A 334 21.50 -11.97 -8.61
N LEU A 335 20.50 -11.26 -9.15
CA LEU A 335 20.66 -10.24 -10.19
C LEU A 335 20.02 -8.91 -9.79
N VAL A 336 20.60 -7.80 -10.27
CA VAL A 336 20.04 -6.45 -10.11
C VAL A 336 19.94 -5.69 -11.44
N TYR A 337 18.88 -4.89 -11.56
CA TYR A 337 18.72 -3.86 -12.57
C TYR A 337 19.40 -2.59 -12.06
N ASP A 338 20.68 -2.45 -12.36
CA ASP A 338 21.46 -1.28 -11.94
C ASP A 338 21.29 -0.10 -12.92
N ALA A 339 21.37 1.13 -12.41
CA ALA A 339 21.29 2.35 -13.20
C ALA A 339 22.15 3.45 -12.58
N THR A 340 22.86 4.16 -13.44
CA THR A 340 23.82 5.21 -13.09
C THR A 340 23.16 6.58 -12.96
N PRO A 341 23.86 7.58 -12.39
CA PRO A 341 23.42 8.97 -12.45
C PRO A 341 23.17 9.46 -13.88
N GLN A 342 24.01 9.06 -14.84
CA GLN A 342 23.86 9.46 -16.24
C GLN A 342 22.58 8.86 -16.87
N ASP A 343 22.17 7.65 -16.49
CA ASP A 343 20.91 7.07 -16.98
C ASP A 343 19.69 7.90 -16.56
N HIS A 344 19.73 8.49 -15.35
CA HIS A 344 18.67 9.38 -14.87
C HIS A 344 18.72 10.75 -15.56
N ILE A 345 19.90 11.27 -15.88
CA ILE A 345 20.04 12.47 -16.74
C ILE A 345 19.41 12.19 -18.11
N ASN A 346 19.80 11.10 -18.78
CA ASN A 346 19.28 10.72 -20.10
C ASN A 346 17.75 10.60 -20.10
N LEU A 347 17.17 10.11 -18.99
CA LEU A 347 15.73 10.06 -18.78
C LEU A 347 15.10 11.46 -18.74
N ILE A 348 15.61 12.37 -17.91
CA ILE A 348 15.09 13.76 -17.88
C ILE A 348 15.23 14.42 -19.25
N CYS A 349 16.36 14.23 -19.94
CA CYS A 349 16.58 14.77 -21.28
C CYS A 349 15.54 14.27 -22.30
N SER A 350 14.97 13.07 -22.11
CA SER A 350 13.92 12.53 -22.97
C SER A 350 12.51 13.07 -22.66
N MET A 351 12.35 13.82 -21.56
CA MET A 351 11.06 14.40 -21.15
C MET A 351 10.74 15.72 -21.87
N ASN A 352 11.63 16.22 -22.75
CA ASN A 352 11.48 17.46 -23.51
C ASN A 352 11.19 18.71 -22.65
N PHE A 353 11.72 18.76 -21.43
CA PHE A 353 11.69 19.98 -20.61
C PHE A 353 12.51 21.11 -21.24
N THR A 354 12.14 22.36 -20.94
CA THR A 354 12.99 23.50 -21.28
C THR A 354 14.33 23.41 -20.52
N GLU A 355 15.36 24.09 -21.01
CA GLU A 355 16.66 24.11 -20.33
C GLU A 355 16.55 24.65 -18.90
N GLU A 356 15.67 25.63 -18.66
CA GLU A 356 15.39 26.18 -17.34
C GLU A 356 14.74 25.14 -16.42
N GLN A 357 13.71 24.44 -16.88
CA GLN A 357 13.07 23.35 -16.15
C GLN A 357 14.05 22.20 -15.86
N PHE A 358 14.90 21.84 -16.83
CA PHE A 358 15.97 20.87 -16.64
C PHE A 358 16.95 21.31 -15.54
N LYS A 359 17.39 22.57 -15.58
CA LYS A 359 18.29 23.16 -14.57
C LYS A 359 17.69 23.15 -13.17
N THR A 360 16.37 23.19 -13.03
CA THR A 360 15.70 23.07 -11.73
C THR A 360 16.01 21.73 -11.04
N PHE A 361 16.07 20.62 -11.79
CA PHE A 361 16.48 19.30 -11.27
C PHE A 361 17.98 19.15 -11.20
N ALA A 362 18.66 19.38 -12.34
CA ALA A 362 20.07 19.08 -12.49
C ALA A 362 20.93 19.98 -11.60
N ARG A 363 20.54 21.26 -11.45
CA ARG A 363 21.29 22.31 -10.74
C ARG A 363 22.78 22.25 -11.10
N SER A 364 23.64 21.98 -10.12
CA SER A 364 25.09 21.81 -10.33
C SER A 364 25.53 20.36 -10.57
N SER A 365 24.58 19.40 -10.59
CA SER A 365 24.87 17.97 -10.76
C SER A 365 25.07 17.56 -12.22
N ALA A 366 24.56 18.33 -13.18
CA ALA A 366 24.75 18.13 -14.62
C ALA A 366 24.53 19.43 -15.42
N SER A 367 25.24 19.58 -16.53
CA SER A 367 24.96 20.60 -17.56
C SER A 367 23.92 20.06 -18.54
N TYR A 368 23.24 20.95 -19.27
CA TYR A 368 22.38 20.55 -20.39
C TYR A 368 23.19 19.86 -21.51
N ASP A 369 24.49 20.16 -21.62
CA ASP A 369 25.40 19.47 -22.55
C ASP A 369 25.49 17.95 -22.29
N ASN A 370 25.18 17.51 -21.07
CA ASN A 370 25.10 16.09 -20.70
C ASN A 370 23.88 15.36 -21.31
N CYS A 371 22.99 16.07 -22.02
CA CYS A 371 21.84 15.49 -22.73
C CYS A 371 22.18 14.93 -24.12
N SER A 372 23.41 14.44 -24.35
CA SER A 372 23.83 13.99 -25.69
C SER A 372 23.14 12.71 -26.17
N ASN A 373 22.56 11.91 -25.26
CA ASN A 373 21.88 10.64 -25.56
C ASN A 373 20.56 10.50 -24.78
N PRO A 374 19.51 11.27 -25.10
CA PRO A 374 18.22 11.17 -24.41
C PRO A 374 17.62 9.77 -24.57
N SER A 375 17.11 9.21 -23.47
CA SER A 375 16.48 7.88 -23.48
C SER A 375 15.44 7.74 -22.37
N ALA A 376 14.21 7.42 -22.75
CA ALA A 376 13.12 7.14 -21.80
C ALA A 376 13.17 5.71 -21.23
N ASP A 377 13.96 4.80 -21.84
CA ASP A 377 14.01 3.38 -21.47
C ASP A 377 14.99 3.13 -20.32
N LEU A 378 14.68 3.70 -19.14
CA LEU A 378 15.48 3.51 -17.92
C LEU A 378 15.50 2.02 -17.53
N ASN A 379 16.67 1.53 -17.09
CA ASN A 379 16.84 0.15 -16.64
C ASN A 379 16.13 -0.11 -15.30
N TYR A 380 14.82 -0.32 -15.37
CA TYR A 380 13.92 -0.39 -14.20
C TYR A 380 13.40 -1.82 -13.95
N PRO A 381 13.26 -2.27 -12.69
CA PRO A 381 12.83 -3.63 -12.33
C PRO A 381 11.32 -3.91 -12.49
N SER A 382 10.60 -3.11 -13.27
CA SER A 382 9.18 -3.29 -13.60
C SER A 382 8.88 -2.77 -15.01
N PHE A 383 7.72 -3.17 -15.55
CA PHE A 383 7.28 -2.81 -16.89
C PHE A 383 5.85 -2.28 -16.87
N ILE A 384 5.64 -1.12 -17.48
CA ILE A 384 4.31 -0.58 -17.76
C ILE A 384 4.15 -0.42 -19.26
N ALA A 385 3.11 -1.03 -19.81
CA ALA A 385 2.72 -0.86 -21.20
C ALA A 385 1.52 0.08 -21.28
N LEU A 386 1.69 1.22 -21.95
CA LEU A 386 0.68 2.28 -22.02
C LEU A 386 -0.15 2.22 -23.30
N TYR A 387 -1.46 2.40 -23.19
CA TYR A 387 -2.38 2.52 -24.34
C TYR A 387 -3.23 3.80 -24.24
N PRO A 388 -3.60 4.43 -25.38
CA PRO A 388 -4.39 5.65 -25.37
C PRO A 388 -5.82 5.39 -24.89
N PHE A 389 -6.42 6.40 -24.28
CA PHE A 389 -7.84 6.38 -23.93
C PHE A 389 -8.71 6.45 -25.20
N SER A 390 -9.81 5.71 -25.23
CA SER A 390 -10.77 5.70 -26.35
C SER A 390 -12.20 5.66 -25.80
N LEU A 391 -12.97 6.72 -26.06
CA LEU A 391 -14.39 6.83 -25.67
C LEU A 391 -15.28 5.87 -26.48
N GLU A 392 -14.88 5.57 -27.71
CA GLU A 392 -15.62 4.68 -28.62
C GLU A 392 -15.24 3.20 -28.42
N GLU A 393 -14.37 2.90 -27.44
CA GLU A 393 -13.78 1.56 -27.19
C GLU A 393 -13.07 0.95 -28.42
N ASN A 394 -12.71 1.80 -29.40
CA ASN A 394 -11.96 1.43 -30.59
C ASN A 394 -10.47 1.30 -30.25
N PHE A 395 -10.09 0.19 -29.63
CA PHE A 395 -8.70 -0.12 -29.29
C PHE A 395 -7.97 -0.83 -30.43
N THR A 396 -6.70 -0.50 -30.61
CA THR A 396 -5.81 -1.14 -31.58
C THR A 396 -4.67 -1.86 -30.88
N TRP A 397 -4.08 -2.84 -31.55
CA TRP A 397 -2.88 -3.50 -31.06
C TRP A 397 -1.68 -2.54 -31.10
N LEU A 398 -1.05 -2.35 -29.95
CA LEU A 398 0.18 -1.58 -29.79
C LEU A 398 1.33 -2.51 -29.41
N GLU A 399 2.54 -2.19 -29.83
CA GLU A 399 3.76 -2.88 -29.42
C GLU A 399 4.69 -1.91 -28.70
N GLN A 400 5.16 -2.28 -27.52
CA GLN A 400 6.17 -1.57 -26.75
C GLN A 400 7.32 -2.51 -26.42
N LYS A 401 8.55 -2.02 -26.63
CA LYS A 401 9.79 -2.77 -26.41
C LYS A 401 10.58 -2.11 -25.30
N PHE A 402 11.06 -2.93 -24.37
CA PHE A 402 11.82 -2.52 -23.20
C PHE A 402 13.14 -3.26 -23.21
N ARG A 403 14.26 -2.53 -23.23
CA ARG A 403 15.59 -3.10 -23.09
C ARG A 403 16.00 -3.04 -21.62
N ARG A 404 16.50 -4.16 -21.10
CA ARG A 404 17.00 -4.24 -19.74
C ARG A 404 18.37 -4.86 -19.70
N THR A 405 19.15 -4.46 -18.70
CA THR A 405 20.48 -5.00 -18.43
C THR A 405 20.53 -5.46 -16.99
N LEU A 406 20.79 -6.74 -16.80
CA LEU A 406 20.96 -7.35 -15.49
C LEU A 406 22.44 -7.47 -15.16
N THR A 407 22.80 -7.16 -13.93
CA THR A 407 24.15 -7.37 -13.38
C THR A 407 24.09 -8.53 -12.38
N ASN A 408 24.98 -9.50 -12.52
CA ASN A 408 25.10 -10.59 -11.56
C ASN A 408 25.77 -10.11 -10.27
N VAL A 409 25.08 -10.20 -9.15
CA VAL A 409 25.63 -9.86 -7.82
C VAL A 409 25.90 -11.11 -6.98
N GLY A 410 25.53 -12.29 -7.48
CA GLY A 410 25.87 -13.59 -6.90
C GLY A 410 27.38 -13.85 -6.88
N LYS A 411 27.79 -14.86 -6.10
CA LYS A 411 29.21 -15.13 -5.80
C LYS A 411 30.04 -15.69 -6.97
N GLY A 412 29.40 -16.17 -8.04
CA GLY A 412 30.09 -16.81 -9.17
C GLY A 412 29.26 -16.78 -10.45
N GLY A 413 29.70 -17.50 -11.47
CA GLY A 413 28.97 -17.66 -12.72
C GLY A 413 27.64 -18.39 -12.52
N ALA A 414 26.62 -17.98 -13.26
CA ALA A 414 25.26 -18.48 -13.14
C ALA A 414 24.52 -18.39 -14.47
N THR A 415 23.55 -19.29 -14.67
CA THR A 415 22.67 -19.29 -15.85
C THR A 415 21.23 -19.16 -15.40
N TYR A 416 20.51 -18.23 -16.03
CA TYR A 416 19.12 -17.93 -15.74
C TYR A 416 18.25 -18.17 -16.97
N LYS A 417 17.08 -18.78 -16.76
CA LYS A 417 16.03 -18.94 -17.78
C LYS A 417 14.82 -18.10 -17.44
N VAL A 418 14.24 -17.45 -18.45
CA VAL A 418 13.05 -16.61 -18.25
C VAL A 418 11.76 -17.43 -18.27
N GLN A 419 10.95 -17.20 -17.24
CA GLN A 419 9.54 -17.57 -17.18
C GLN A 419 8.68 -16.32 -17.34
N THR A 420 7.53 -16.46 -17.97
CA THR A 420 6.65 -15.32 -18.29
C THR A 420 5.21 -15.64 -17.92
N GLU A 421 4.58 -14.73 -17.19
CA GLU A 421 3.14 -14.68 -16.97
C GLU A 421 2.57 -13.56 -17.84
N THR A 422 1.80 -13.92 -18.87
CA THR A 422 1.32 -12.96 -19.87
C THR A 422 0.07 -12.25 -19.36
N PRO A 423 0.04 -10.90 -19.33
CA PRO A 423 -1.18 -10.17 -19.06
C PRO A 423 -2.30 -10.54 -20.02
N LYS A 424 -3.54 -10.53 -19.56
CA LYS A 424 -4.71 -10.72 -20.43
C LYS A 424 -4.69 -9.69 -21.56
N ASN A 425 -5.24 -10.07 -22.73
CA ASN A 425 -5.30 -9.24 -23.93
C ASN A 425 -3.91 -8.77 -24.44
N SER A 426 -2.88 -9.60 -24.24
CA SER A 426 -1.52 -9.28 -24.68
C SER A 426 -0.71 -10.49 -25.12
N ILE A 427 0.42 -10.22 -25.77
CA ILE A 427 1.47 -11.16 -26.14
C ILE A 427 2.78 -10.62 -25.59
N VAL A 428 3.46 -11.42 -24.79
CA VAL A 428 4.76 -11.09 -24.21
C VAL A 428 5.84 -11.97 -24.82
N SER A 429 6.94 -11.37 -25.27
CA SER A 429 8.11 -12.08 -25.79
C SER A 429 9.40 -11.52 -25.21
N VAL A 430 10.38 -12.40 -24.94
CA VAL A 430 11.67 -12.06 -24.35
C VAL A 430 12.79 -12.65 -25.21
N SER A 431 13.81 -11.84 -25.52
CA SER A 431 14.99 -12.28 -26.26
C SER A 431 16.28 -11.67 -25.69
N PRO A 432 17.31 -12.48 -25.38
CA PRO A 432 17.31 -13.95 -25.39
C PRO A 432 16.48 -14.54 -24.24
N ARG A 433 16.13 -15.84 -24.30
CA ARG A 433 15.39 -16.53 -23.22
C ARG A 433 16.27 -17.11 -22.11
N THR A 434 17.59 -17.08 -22.31
CA THR A 434 18.60 -17.55 -21.36
C THR A 434 19.68 -16.48 -21.24
N LEU A 435 20.10 -16.16 -20.02
CA LEU A 435 21.24 -15.29 -19.73
C LEU A 435 22.31 -16.10 -19.03
N VAL A 436 23.54 -16.02 -19.52
CA VAL A 436 24.71 -16.71 -18.95
C VAL A 436 25.69 -15.66 -18.44
N PHE A 437 25.97 -15.72 -17.15
CA PHE A 437 26.96 -14.89 -16.46
C PHE A 437 28.16 -15.78 -16.12
N LYS A 438 29.38 -15.34 -16.42
CA LYS A 438 30.61 -16.08 -16.15
C LYS A 438 31.09 -15.83 -14.72
N GLU A 439 30.92 -14.62 -14.22
CA GLU A 439 31.37 -14.22 -12.89
C GLU A 439 30.50 -13.13 -12.25
N LYS A 440 30.85 -12.75 -11.01
CA LYS A 440 30.22 -11.62 -10.31
C LYS A 440 30.50 -10.33 -11.08
N ASN A 441 29.51 -9.45 -11.15
CA ASN A 441 29.47 -8.17 -11.87
C ASN A 441 29.36 -8.26 -13.40
N ASP A 442 29.30 -9.46 -13.97
CA ASP A 442 28.96 -9.61 -15.38
C ASP A 442 27.59 -9.01 -15.67
N LYS A 443 27.47 -8.40 -16.86
CA LYS A 443 26.25 -7.77 -17.34
C LYS A 443 25.72 -8.48 -18.57
N GLN A 444 24.42 -8.76 -18.57
CA GLN A 444 23.72 -9.31 -19.73
C GLN A 444 22.47 -8.49 -20.02
N SER A 445 22.21 -8.24 -21.31
CA SER A 445 21.02 -7.51 -21.74
C SER A 445 20.00 -8.42 -22.40
N TYR A 446 18.74 -8.05 -22.28
CA TYR A 446 17.64 -8.67 -23.01
C TYR A 446 16.60 -7.60 -23.41
N THR A 447 15.72 -7.97 -24.33
CA THR A 447 14.59 -7.15 -24.76
C THR A 447 13.30 -7.88 -24.44
N LEU A 448 12.38 -7.18 -23.77
CA LEU A 448 10.99 -7.57 -23.58
C LEU A 448 10.14 -6.82 -24.62
N SER A 449 9.36 -7.53 -25.43
CA SER A 449 8.31 -6.93 -26.27
C SER A 449 6.94 -7.29 -25.73
N ILE A 450 6.11 -6.28 -25.51
CA ILE A 450 4.72 -6.39 -25.08
C ILE A 450 3.86 -5.88 -26.22
N ARG A 451 3.10 -6.77 -26.84
CA ARG A 451 2.07 -6.40 -27.79
C ARG A 451 0.72 -6.53 -27.09
N SER A 452 -0.01 -5.43 -26.91
CA SER A 452 -1.26 -5.40 -26.13
C SER A 452 -2.35 -4.60 -26.83
N ILE A 453 -3.60 -4.88 -26.49
CA ILE A 453 -4.75 -4.07 -26.85
C ILE A 453 -5.37 -3.50 -25.57
N GLY A 454 -5.80 -2.24 -25.63
CA GLY A 454 -6.52 -1.62 -24.52
C GLY A 454 -7.87 -2.29 -24.26
N ASP A 455 -8.39 -2.12 -23.05
CA ASP A 455 -9.75 -2.46 -22.70
C ASP A 455 -10.37 -1.43 -21.74
N SER A 456 -11.68 -1.57 -21.53
CA SER A 456 -12.45 -0.79 -20.58
C SER A 456 -12.18 -1.19 -19.12
N ASP A 457 -11.60 -2.37 -18.89
CA ASP A 457 -11.26 -2.91 -17.57
C ASP A 457 -9.90 -2.35 -17.09
N GLN A 458 -9.96 -1.08 -16.73
CA GLN A 458 -8.88 -0.19 -16.28
C GLN A 458 -7.76 -0.93 -15.52
N SER A 459 -6.72 -1.34 -16.25
CA SER A 459 -5.38 -1.65 -15.73
C SER A 459 -5.23 -2.83 -14.74
N ARG A 460 -6.12 -3.81 -14.86
CA ARG A 460 -6.02 -5.10 -14.14
C ARG A 460 -5.34 -6.21 -14.94
N ASN A 461 -4.93 -5.89 -16.17
CA ASN A 461 -4.16 -6.80 -17.00
C ASN A 461 -2.70 -6.79 -16.53
N VAL A 462 -2.39 -7.75 -15.67
CA VAL A 462 -1.09 -7.88 -15.01
C VAL A 462 -0.42 -9.20 -15.37
N GLY A 463 0.90 -9.18 -15.33
CA GLY A 463 1.75 -10.34 -15.59
C GLY A 463 3.10 -10.15 -14.93
N SER A 464 4.06 -10.97 -15.34
CA SER A 464 5.43 -10.85 -14.84
C SER A 464 6.43 -11.52 -15.78
N ILE A 465 7.69 -11.14 -15.64
CA ILE A 465 8.81 -11.98 -16.05
C ILE A 465 9.59 -12.39 -14.80
N THR A 466 10.10 -13.62 -14.80
CA THR A 466 10.93 -14.12 -13.71
C THR A 466 12.15 -14.83 -14.29
N TRP A 467 13.34 -14.34 -13.95
CA TRP A 467 14.59 -15.05 -14.25
C TRP A 467 14.86 -16.04 -13.12
N VAL A 468 14.81 -17.33 -13.45
CA VAL A 468 15.05 -18.42 -12.50
C VAL A 468 16.42 -19.02 -12.78
N GLU A 469 17.25 -19.10 -11.74
CA GLU A 469 18.57 -19.73 -11.80
C GLU A 469 18.44 -21.24 -12.00
N GLU A 470 19.18 -21.84 -12.95
CA GLU A 470 19.02 -23.28 -13.26
C GLU A 470 19.58 -24.21 -12.17
N ASN A 471 20.66 -23.81 -11.50
CA ASN A 471 21.37 -24.63 -10.51
C ASN A 471 21.43 -23.95 -9.13
N GLY A 472 20.46 -23.09 -8.84
CA GLY A 472 20.41 -22.34 -7.58
C GLY A 472 18.98 -21.95 -7.22
N ASN A 473 18.85 -21.07 -6.24
CA ASN A 473 17.57 -20.72 -5.64
C ASN A 473 17.16 -19.26 -5.94
N HIS A 474 17.92 -18.54 -6.76
CA HIS A 474 17.58 -17.17 -7.12
C HIS A 474 16.40 -17.13 -8.10
N SER A 475 15.49 -16.21 -7.81
CA SER A 475 14.31 -15.93 -8.63
C SER A 475 14.12 -14.41 -8.66
N VAL A 476 14.37 -13.82 -9.82
CA VAL A 476 14.40 -12.37 -10.04
C VAL A 476 13.14 -11.99 -10.80
N ARG A 477 12.11 -11.59 -10.06
CA ARG A 477 10.76 -11.33 -10.61
C ARG A 477 10.57 -9.84 -10.89
N SER A 478 9.98 -9.51 -12.03
CA SER A 478 9.62 -8.14 -12.40
C SER A 478 8.17 -8.10 -12.88
N PRO A 479 7.29 -7.27 -12.26
CA PRO A 479 5.90 -7.20 -12.66
C PRO A 479 5.72 -6.48 -14.01
N ILE A 480 4.70 -6.90 -14.75
CA ILE A 480 4.20 -6.25 -15.95
C ILE A 480 2.78 -5.75 -15.68
N VAL A 481 2.48 -4.53 -16.09
CA VAL A 481 1.11 -4.00 -16.09
C VAL A 481 0.81 -3.29 -17.40
N ILE A 482 -0.40 -3.49 -17.94
CA ILE A 482 -0.92 -2.72 -19.06
C ILE A 482 -1.87 -1.66 -18.50
N SER A 483 -1.66 -0.40 -18.86
CA SER A 483 -2.41 0.73 -18.30
C SER A 483 -2.80 1.74 -19.35
N ARG A 484 -3.96 2.36 -19.18
CA ARG A 484 -4.33 3.52 -19.97
C ARG A 484 -3.42 4.69 -19.66
N ILE A 485 -3.20 5.54 -20.66
CA ILE A 485 -2.68 6.88 -20.48
C ILE A 485 -3.76 7.70 -19.77
N ILE A 486 -3.36 8.40 -18.71
CA ILE A 486 -4.20 9.32 -17.95
C ILE A 486 -3.54 10.69 -17.96
N ASP A 487 -4.31 11.73 -17.64
CA ASP A 487 -3.81 13.10 -17.56
C ASP A 487 -2.59 13.19 -16.64
N VAL A 488 -1.52 13.84 -17.10
CA VAL A 488 -0.30 14.09 -16.31
C VAL A 488 -0.47 15.42 -15.57
N TRP A 489 0.23 15.64 -14.47
CA TRP A 489 0.18 16.94 -13.80
C TRP A 489 0.98 17.99 -14.55
N GLY A 490 0.39 19.16 -14.73
CA GLY A 490 1.00 20.28 -15.47
C GLY A 490 0.97 20.11 -16.98
N SER A 491 0.14 19.20 -17.53
CA SER A 491 -0.31 19.32 -18.92
C SER A 491 -1.45 20.35 -18.94
N ASP A 492 -1.17 21.52 -19.50
CA ASP A 492 -2.24 22.46 -19.89
C ASP A 492 -3.01 21.81 -21.06
N ASP A 493 -4.34 21.74 -20.94
CA ASP A 493 -5.24 21.53 -22.09
C ASP A 493 -5.23 22.74 -23.03
#